data_AF-A0A377GNL5-F1
#
_entry.id   AF-A0A377GNL5-F1
#
_cell.length_a   1.000
_cell.length_b   1.000
_cell.length_c   1.000
_cell.angle_alpha   90.00
_cell.angle_beta   90.00
_cell.angle_gamma   90.00
#
_symmetry.space_group_name_H-M   'P 1'
#
loop_
_entity.id
_entity.type
_entity.pdbx_description
1 polymer ?
#
loop_
_entity_poly.entity_id
_entity_poly.type
_entity_poly.pdbx_seq_one_letter_code
_entity_poly.pdbx_strand_id
1 'polypeptide(L)'
;MKVDRQSIRELCGESSEVVVFGFGKYDYKKLCEAINQNDEMKAVHSDNYDTKNADLSKNNPYSMYNYFKFILNDLIVENYKKQKEGKPIVPLIFVVGKSDASYDPKQIAEREYDPTDKWVTLTELRRVYKLATEFGPEFSKVALNTVKFVSLETNSDVTTLKPVTPFWEDKNWQKEWQTRKEETKQTHGRLIKNSIWRSNLQEKIQEIDSQCSDEKSKEEKNTLKS
;
A
#
# COMPACT_ATOMS: atom_id res chain seq x y z
N MET A 1 -12.39 11.40 -17.66
CA MET A 1 -13.22 11.09 -16.47
C MET A 1 -13.27 12.36 -15.63
N LYS A 2 -14.45 12.82 -15.20
CA LYS A 2 -14.55 13.90 -14.19
C LYS A 2 -14.67 13.26 -12.82
N VAL A 3 -13.89 13.72 -11.85
CA VAL A 3 -13.85 13.13 -10.51
C VAL A 3 -14.41 14.13 -9.50
N ASP A 4 -15.21 13.65 -8.56
CA ASP A 4 -15.67 14.45 -7.44
C ASP A 4 -14.52 14.80 -6.50
N ARG A 5 -14.21 16.10 -6.40
CA ARG A 5 -13.10 16.62 -5.61
C ARG A 5 -13.29 16.38 -4.12
N GLN A 6 -14.53 16.39 -3.65
CA GLN A 6 -14.82 16.19 -2.23
C GLN A 6 -14.43 14.77 -1.81
N SER A 7 -14.80 13.75 -2.59
CA SER A 7 -14.40 12.38 -2.33
C SER A 7 -12.87 12.17 -2.31
N ILE A 8 -12.11 12.89 -3.14
CA ILE A 8 -10.64 12.85 -3.10
C ILE A 8 -10.12 13.45 -1.78
N ARG A 9 -10.60 14.64 -1.40
CA ARG A 9 -10.16 15.34 -0.19
C ARG A 9 -10.47 14.53 1.07
N GLU A 10 -11.64 13.90 1.15
CA GLU A 10 -12.01 13.03 2.27
C GLU A 10 -11.08 11.83 2.43
N LEU A 11 -10.60 11.26 1.31
CA LEU A 11 -9.66 10.14 1.32
C LEU A 11 -8.22 10.56 1.64
N CYS A 12 -7.82 11.73 1.14
CA CYS A 12 -6.42 12.16 1.15
C CYS A 12 -6.07 13.09 2.32
N GLY A 13 -7.07 13.67 2.99
CA GLY A 13 -6.85 14.60 4.10
C GLY A 13 -6.00 15.80 3.67
N GLU A 14 -4.95 16.07 4.45
CA GLU A 14 -4.03 17.20 4.23
C GLU A 14 -2.93 16.92 3.21
N SER A 15 -2.90 15.73 2.60
CA SER A 15 -1.87 15.38 1.64
C SER A 15 -2.03 16.17 0.33
N SER A 16 -0.91 16.60 -0.25
CA SER A 16 -0.86 17.21 -1.60
C SER A 16 -0.48 16.21 -2.69
N GLU A 17 -0.19 14.98 -2.31
CA GLU A 17 0.19 13.89 -3.21
C GLU A 17 -0.61 12.62 -2.89
N VAL A 18 -0.91 11.81 -3.90
CA VAL A 18 -1.59 10.52 -3.76
C VAL A 18 -1.00 9.49 -4.71
N VAL A 19 -0.83 8.26 -4.24
CA VAL A 19 -0.47 7.12 -5.08
C VAL A 19 -1.73 6.38 -5.49
N VAL A 20 -1.88 6.03 -6.77
CA VAL A 20 -3.09 5.40 -7.32
C VAL A 20 -2.74 4.05 -7.94
N PHE A 21 -3.18 2.98 -7.30
CA PHE A 21 -3.06 1.59 -7.74
C PHE A 21 -4.45 0.98 -7.91
N GLY A 22 -4.55 -0.18 -8.54
CA GLY A 22 -5.83 -0.88 -8.65
C GLY A 22 -5.84 -1.93 -9.74
N PHE A 23 -6.97 -2.61 -9.87
CA PHE A 23 -7.13 -3.55 -10.97
C PHE A 23 -7.26 -2.77 -12.28
N GLY A 24 -6.52 -3.19 -13.32
CA GLY A 24 -6.57 -2.53 -14.64
C GLY A 24 -7.98 -2.42 -15.21
N LYS A 25 -8.83 -3.44 -14.97
CA LYS A 25 -10.25 -3.46 -15.38
C LYS A 25 -11.13 -2.38 -14.72
N TYR A 26 -10.66 -1.73 -13.66
CA TYR A 26 -11.41 -0.69 -12.93
C TYR A 26 -10.83 0.72 -13.15
N ASP A 27 -10.13 0.96 -14.26
CA ASP A 27 -9.76 2.30 -14.73
C ASP A 27 -8.88 3.13 -13.75
N TYR A 28 -8.08 2.50 -12.89
CA TYR A 28 -7.25 3.23 -11.92
C TYR A 28 -6.25 4.21 -12.57
N LYS A 29 -5.74 3.90 -13.77
CA LYS A 29 -4.88 4.83 -14.53
C LYS A 29 -5.64 6.08 -14.99
N LYS A 30 -6.87 5.92 -15.49
CA LYS A 30 -7.73 7.06 -15.86
C LYS A 30 -8.11 7.89 -14.65
N LEU A 31 -8.30 7.27 -13.48
CA LEU A 31 -8.48 7.99 -12.22
C LEU A 31 -7.25 8.83 -11.89
N CYS A 32 -6.04 8.25 -11.99
CA CYS A 32 -4.79 8.97 -11.75
C CYS A 32 -4.64 10.20 -12.66
N GLU A 33 -4.91 10.04 -13.96
CA GLU A 33 -4.90 11.14 -14.94
C GLU A 33 -5.95 12.21 -14.58
N ALA A 34 -7.16 11.80 -14.21
CA ALA A 34 -8.24 12.72 -13.86
C ALA A 34 -7.99 13.49 -12.56
N ILE A 35 -7.29 12.90 -11.58
CA ILE A 35 -6.87 13.62 -10.38
C ILE A 35 -5.86 14.71 -10.75
N ASN A 36 -4.87 14.41 -11.60
CA ASN A 36 -3.85 15.37 -12.06
C ASN A 36 -4.41 16.53 -12.91
N GLN A 37 -5.63 16.40 -13.46
CA GLN A 37 -6.31 17.52 -14.11
C GLN A 37 -6.85 18.55 -13.11
N ASN A 38 -6.79 18.26 -11.81
CA ASN A 38 -7.11 19.20 -10.75
C ASN A 38 -5.81 19.71 -10.14
N ASP A 39 -5.56 21.01 -10.17
CA ASP A 39 -4.29 21.63 -9.69
C ASP A 39 -4.04 21.50 -8.18
N GLU A 40 -4.94 20.86 -7.43
CA GLU A 40 -4.89 20.75 -5.97
C GLU A 40 -4.15 19.50 -5.46
N MET A 41 -3.96 18.47 -6.29
CA MET A 41 -3.44 17.18 -5.87
C MET A 41 -2.58 16.56 -6.97
N LYS A 42 -1.35 16.20 -6.63
CA LYS A 42 -0.51 15.40 -7.53
C LYS A 42 -0.84 13.91 -7.35
N ALA A 43 -1.30 13.26 -8.41
CA ALA A 43 -1.50 11.81 -8.42
C ALA A 43 -0.37 11.11 -9.19
N VAL A 44 0.17 10.05 -8.62
CA VAL A 44 1.16 9.19 -9.28
C VAL A 44 0.69 7.74 -9.28
N HIS A 45 1.02 7.01 -10.34
CA HIS A 45 0.91 5.56 -10.38
C HIS A 45 2.30 4.95 -10.61
N SER A 46 2.36 3.62 -10.74
CA SER A 46 3.62 2.86 -10.83
C SER A 46 4.66 3.44 -11.78
N ASP A 47 4.25 3.83 -12.98
CA ASP A 47 5.16 4.25 -14.05
C ASP A 47 5.85 5.59 -13.75
N ASN A 48 5.30 6.39 -12.83
CA ASN A 48 5.76 7.75 -12.49
C ASN A 48 6.12 7.88 -11.00
N TYR A 49 6.16 6.76 -10.27
CA TYR A 49 6.45 6.76 -8.83
C TYR A 49 7.96 6.88 -8.61
N ASP A 50 8.37 7.89 -7.85
CA ASP A 50 9.78 8.12 -7.50
C ASP A 50 10.16 7.36 -6.22
N THR A 51 11.05 6.38 -6.37
CA THR A 51 11.38 5.40 -5.33
C THR A 51 12.56 5.89 -4.50
N LYS A 52 12.43 5.91 -3.17
CA LYS A 52 13.46 6.51 -2.29
C LYS A 52 14.31 5.50 -1.54
N ASN A 53 13.80 4.28 -1.35
CA ASN A 53 14.43 3.24 -0.55
C ASN A 53 14.81 2.04 -1.43
N ALA A 54 15.62 2.27 -2.46
CA ALA A 54 16.06 1.24 -3.42
C ALA A 54 16.69 0.01 -2.74
N ASP A 55 17.29 0.20 -1.56
CA ASP A 55 17.85 -0.82 -0.68
C ASP A 55 16.82 -1.87 -0.21
N LEU A 56 15.51 -1.55 -0.17
CA LEU A 56 14.48 -2.56 0.15
C LEU A 56 14.44 -3.70 -0.88
N SER A 57 14.90 -3.44 -2.11
CA SER A 57 14.98 -4.44 -3.18
C SER A 57 16.29 -5.24 -3.19
N LYS A 58 17.25 -4.92 -2.29
CA LYS A 58 18.56 -5.56 -2.25
C LYS A 58 18.44 -7.09 -2.17
N ASN A 59 19.20 -7.78 -3.03
CA ASN A 59 19.23 -9.24 -3.16
C ASN A 59 17.89 -9.89 -3.58
N ASN A 60 16.90 -9.10 -4.00
CA ASN A 60 15.65 -9.61 -4.55
C ASN A 60 15.71 -9.55 -6.09
N PRO A 61 15.55 -10.67 -6.82
CA PRO A 61 15.59 -10.65 -8.27
C PRO A 61 14.52 -9.71 -8.83
N TYR A 62 14.90 -8.88 -9.81
CA TYR A 62 13.97 -7.99 -10.47
C TYR A 62 12.89 -8.82 -11.20
N SER A 63 11.65 -8.42 -10.99
CA SER A 63 10.52 -8.79 -11.85
C SER A 63 9.50 -7.66 -11.77
N MET A 64 8.69 -7.49 -12.81
CA MET A 64 7.63 -6.50 -12.81
C MET A 64 6.68 -6.69 -11.61
N TYR A 65 6.39 -7.93 -11.23
CA TYR A 65 5.62 -8.25 -10.01
C TYR A 65 6.30 -7.83 -8.72
N ASN A 66 7.63 -7.89 -8.65
CA ASN A 66 8.38 -7.41 -7.49
C ASN A 66 8.44 -5.89 -7.45
N TYR A 67 8.39 -5.22 -8.60
CA TYR A 67 8.40 -3.76 -8.70
C TYR A 67 7.16 -3.14 -8.05
N PHE A 68 5.94 -3.63 -8.36
CA PHE A 68 4.72 -3.13 -7.70
C PHE A 68 4.73 -3.35 -6.19
N LYS A 69 5.18 -4.53 -5.73
CA LYS A 69 5.33 -4.81 -4.29
C LYS A 69 6.38 -3.94 -3.62
N PHE A 70 7.44 -3.60 -4.35
CA PHE A 70 8.48 -2.70 -3.87
C PHE A 70 7.93 -1.30 -3.66
N ILE A 71 7.15 -0.75 -4.60
CA ILE A 71 6.49 0.55 -4.43
C ILE A 71 5.61 0.57 -3.18
N LEU A 72 4.85 -0.51 -2.91
CA LEU A 72 4.05 -0.61 -1.69
C LEU A 72 4.89 -0.54 -0.40
N ASN A 73 6.03 -1.26 -0.38
CA ASN A 73 6.93 -1.21 0.76
C ASN A 73 7.54 0.19 0.92
N ASP A 74 8.04 0.77 -0.17
CA ASP A 74 8.69 2.08 -0.20
C ASP A 74 7.74 3.18 0.30
N LEU A 75 6.51 3.24 -0.23
CA LEU A 75 5.50 4.22 0.19
C LEU A 75 5.19 4.14 1.68
N ILE A 76 5.01 2.94 2.23
CA ILE A 76 4.67 2.76 3.64
C ILE A 76 5.87 3.08 4.55
N VAL A 77 7.09 2.78 4.12
CA VAL A 77 8.32 3.20 4.83
C VAL A 77 8.44 4.72 4.84
N GLU A 78 8.22 5.39 3.72
CA GLU A 78 8.24 6.85 3.64
C GLU A 78 7.15 7.48 4.51
N ASN A 79 5.95 6.90 4.53
CA ASN A 79 4.89 7.36 5.41
C ASN A 79 5.19 7.11 6.89
N TYR A 80 5.88 6.01 7.22
CA TYR A 80 6.32 5.74 8.58
C TYR A 80 7.29 6.81 9.05
N LYS A 81 8.29 7.13 8.22
CA LYS A 81 9.22 8.24 8.46
C LYS A 81 8.50 9.58 8.59
N LYS A 82 7.62 9.93 7.64
CA LYS A 82 6.79 11.16 7.71
C LYS A 82 5.99 11.24 9.00
N GLN A 83 5.38 10.14 9.45
CA GLN A 83 4.61 10.12 10.69
C GLN A 83 5.49 10.40 11.91
N LYS A 84 6.70 9.83 11.97
CA LYS A 84 7.67 10.13 13.05
C LYS A 84 8.10 11.59 13.05
N GLU A 85 8.19 12.19 11.86
CA GLU A 85 8.53 13.60 11.64
C GLU A 85 7.32 14.56 11.77
N GLY A 86 6.12 14.07 12.09
CA GLY A 86 4.91 14.88 12.19
C GLY A 86 4.41 15.46 10.86
N LYS A 87 4.80 14.87 9.73
CA LYS A 87 4.41 15.29 8.38
C LYS A 87 3.19 14.50 7.87
N PRO A 88 2.35 15.10 7.00
CA PRO A 88 1.26 14.38 6.35
C PRO A 88 1.76 13.17 5.55
N ILE A 89 1.07 12.04 5.72
CA ILE A 89 1.30 10.82 4.95
C ILE A 89 0.75 10.96 3.53
N VAL A 90 1.33 10.22 2.59
CA VAL A 90 0.86 10.12 1.20
C VAL A 90 -0.10 8.93 1.11
N PRO A 91 -1.41 9.15 0.90
CA PRO A 91 -2.37 8.06 0.75
C PRO A 91 -2.09 7.19 -0.48
N LEU A 92 -2.44 5.91 -0.37
CA LEU A 92 -2.56 4.98 -1.48
C LEU A 92 -4.03 4.71 -1.76
N ILE A 93 -4.56 5.24 -2.87
CA ILE A 93 -5.86 4.84 -3.39
C ILE A 93 -5.70 3.53 -4.15
N PHE A 94 -6.36 2.49 -3.67
CA PHE A 94 -6.40 1.18 -4.34
C PHE A 94 -7.80 0.94 -4.92
N VAL A 95 -7.92 1.03 -6.23
CA VAL A 95 -9.20 0.85 -6.94
C VAL A 95 -9.51 -0.63 -7.07
N VAL A 96 -10.60 -1.04 -6.42
CA VAL A 96 -11.03 -2.43 -6.32
C VAL A 96 -12.40 -2.71 -6.92
N GLY A 97 -13.08 -1.68 -7.41
CA GLY A 97 -14.36 -1.83 -8.09
C GLY A 97 -14.68 -0.64 -8.97
N LYS A 98 -15.67 -0.81 -9.84
CA LYS A 98 -16.24 0.22 -10.68
C LYS A 98 -17.72 -0.09 -10.93
N SER A 99 -18.60 0.86 -10.59
CA SER A 99 -20.05 0.69 -10.67
C SER A 99 -20.48 -0.60 -9.94
N ASP A 100 -21.27 -1.46 -10.59
CA ASP A 100 -21.74 -2.73 -10.00
C ASP A 100 -20.68 -3.84 -10.01
N ALA A 101 -19.49 -3.61 -10.59
CA ALA A 101 -18.43 -4.60 -10.68
C ALA A 101 -17.39 -4.42 -9.55
N SER A 102 -17.17 -5.48 -8.77
CA SER A 102 -16.12 -5.56 -7.75
C SER A 102 -15.27 -6.82 -7.93
N TYR A 103 -14.08 -6.82 -7.34
CA TYR A 103 -13.29 -8.04 -7.19
C TYR A 103 -13.95 -9.00 -6.21
N ASP A 104 -13.69 -10.30 -6.36
CA ASP A 104 -13.99 -11.29 -5.33
C ASP A 104 -12.80 -11.36 -4.35
N PRO A 105 -12.99 -10.99 -3.06
CA PRO A 105 -11.95 -11.09 -2.05
C PRO A 105 -11.30 -12.48 -1.93
N LYS A 106 -12.04 -13.56 -2.18
CA LYS A 106 -11.54 -14.93 -2.03
C LYS A 106 -10.35 -15.22 -2.94
N GLN A 107 -10.36 -14.65 -4.14
CA GLN A 107 -9.27 -14.78 -5.12
C GLN A 107 -7.92 -14.29 -4.57
N ILE A 108 -7.91 -13.41 -3.56
CA ILE A 108 -6.68 -12.94 -2.91
C ILE A 108 -6.01 -14.06 -2.09
N ALA A 109 -6.80 -14.96 -1.51
CA ALA A 109 -6.29 -16.09 -0.73
C ALA A 109 -5.88 -17.29 -1.61
N GLU A 110 -6.39 -17.39 -2.83
CA GLU A 110 -6.15 -18.49 -3.76
C GLU A 110 -4.73 -18.53 -4.33
N ARG A 111 -4.24 -19.74 -4.66
CA ARG A 111 -2.98 -19.91 -5.40
C ARG A 111 -3.27 -19.68 -6.87
N GLU A 112 -2.47 -18.83 -7.52
CA GLU A 112 -2.53 -18.65 -8.97
C GLU A 112 -2.17 -19.98 -9.65
N TYR A 113 -3.13 -20.55 -10.39
CA TYR A 113 -2.93 -21.75 -11.20
C TYR A 113 -2.29 -21.44 -12.55
N ASP A 114 -2.52 -20.25 -13.10
CA ASP A 114 -1.98 -19.80 -14.38
C ASP A 114 -1.12 -18.52 -14.21
N PRO A 115 0.18 -18.55 -14.57
CA PRO A 115 1.05 -17.38 -14.57
C PRO A 115 0.62 -16.23 -15.48
N THR A 116 -0.25 -16.48 -16.46
CA THR A 116 -0.75 -15.52 -17.44
C THR A 116 -2.02 -14.79 -16.99
N ASP A 117 -2.78 -15.40 -16.07
CA ASP A 117 -3.99 -14.83 -15.47
C ASP A 117 -3.68 -13.92 -14.26
N LYS A 118 -2.41 -13.48 -14.18
CA LYS A 118 -1.91 -12.60 -13.13
C LYS A 118 -2.44 -11.20 -13.32
N TRP A 119 -3.65 -10.97 -12.81
CA TRP A 119 -4.06 -9.64 -12.39
C TRP A 119 -2.97 -9.12 -11.43
N VAL A 120 -2.28 -8.05 -11.82
CA VAL A 120 -1.12 -7.39 -11.16
C VAL A 120 -1.46 -6.81 -9.76
N THR A 121 -2.45 -7.38 -9.09
CA THR A 121 -3.10 -6.83 -7.91
C THR A 121 -3.35 -7.87 -6.81
N LEU A 122 -3.52 -9.17 -7.09
CA LEU A 122 -3.81 -10.14 -6.01
C LEU A 122 -2.60 -10.35 -5.07
N THR A 123 -1.39 -10.34 -5.63
CA THR A 123 -0.17 -10.47 -4.83
C THR A 123 0.19 -9.19 -4.08
N GLU A 124 -0.22 -8.05 -4.62
CA GLU A 124 -0.07 -6.70 -4.09
C GLU A 124 -1.06 -6.47 -2.95
N LEU A 125 -2.31 -6.93 -3.08
CA LEU A 125 -3.29 -6.91 -1.99
C LEU A 125 -2.82 -7.79 -0.83
N ARG A 126 -2.31 -9.00 -1.11
CA ARG A 126 -1.63 -9.83 -0.09
C ARG A 126 -0.43 -9.12 0.53
N ARG A 127 0.29 -8.28 -0.23
CA ARG A 127 1.41 -7.48 0.30
C ARG A 127 0.91 -6.42 1.27
N VAL A 128 -0.13 -5.67 0.89
CA VAL A 128 -0.76 -4.67 1.75
C VAL A 128 -1.21 -5.29 3.08
N TYR A 129 -1.91 -6.43 3.03
CA TYR A 129 -2.34 -7.14 4.24
C TYR A 129 -1.16 -7.42 5.18
N LYS A 130 -0.05 -7.96 4.64
CA LYS A 130 1.14 -8.26 5.44
C LYS A 130 1.75 -7.02 6.07
N LEU A 131 1.84 -5.91 5.33
CA LEU A 131 2.34 -4.64 5.85
C LEU A 131 1.45 -4.11 6.99
N ALA A 132 0.14 -4.34 6.89
CA ALA A 132 -0.85 -3.95 7.89
C ALA A 132 -0.94 -4.90 9.11
N THR A 133 -0.24 -6.04 9.13
CA THR A 133 -0.39 -7.03 10.21
C THR A 133 0.89 -7.65 10.76
N GLU A 134 2.02 -7.61 10.03
CA GLU A 134 3.22 -8.40 10.39
C GLU A 134 4.34 -7.58 11.08
N PHE A 135 4.36 -6.24 10.99
CA PHE A 135 5.56 -5.43 11.29
C PHE A 135 5.47 -4.56 12.55
N GLY A 136 4.80 -5.07 13.59
CA GLY A 136 4.63 -4.35 14.85
C GLY A 136 3.53 -3.28 14.79
N PRO A 137 3.02 -2.83 15.95
CA PRO A 137 1.77 -2.07 16.03
C PRO A 137 1.85 -0.69 15.39
N GLU A 138 2.97 0.01 15.52
CA GLU A 138 3.11 1.38 15.02
C GLU A 138 3.19 1.41 13.49
N PHE A 139 4.11 0.63 12.90
CA PHE A 139 4.26 0.54 11.45
C PHE A 139 2.99 -0.03 10.79
N SER A 140 2.40 -1.07 11.38
CA SER A 140 1.14 -1.65 10.86
C SER A 140 0.00 -0.64 10.87
N LYS A 141 -0.08 0.24 11.88
CA LYS A 141 -1.05 1.34 11.91
C LYS A 141 -0.81 2.35 10.78
N VAL A 142 0.45 2.64 10.45
CA VAL A 142 0.78 3.52 9.31
C VAL A 142 0.34 2.90 7.99
N ALA A 143 0.56 1.60 7.81
CA ALA A 143 0.09 0.87 6.64
C ALA A 143 -1.44 0.93 6.51
N LEU A 144 -2.17 0.72 7.62
CA LEU A 144 -3.63 0.84 7.68
C LEU A 144 -4.11 2.26 7.34
N ASN A 145 -3.42 3.29 7.84
CA ASN A 145 -3.76 4.68 7.56
C ASN A 145 -3.44 5.08 6.10
N THR A 146 -2.40 4.49 5.52
CA THR A 146 -1.94 4.77 4.15
C THR A 146 -2.93 4.27 3.11
N VAL A 147 -3.41 3.03 3.24
CA VAL A 147 -4.17 2.38 2.16
C VAL A 147 -5.67 2.67 2.25
N LYS A 148 -6.23 3.17 1.15
CA LYS A 148 -7.65 3.47 0.97
C LYS A 148 -8.21 2.61 -0.18
N PHE A 149 -9.01 1.60 0.15
CA PHE A 149 -9.71 0.83 -0.88
C PHE A 149 -10.93 1.61 -1.37
N VAL A 150 -11.12 1.67 -2.69
CA VAL A 150 -12.25 2.40 -3.28
C VAL A 150 -12.93 1.66 -4.42
N SER A 151 -14.22 1.87 -4.57
CA SER A 151 -14.98 1.60 -5.79
C SER A 151 -15.28 2.91 -6.50
N LEU A 152 -15.16 2.93 -7.83
CA LEU A 152 -15.47 4.10 -8.65
C LEU A 152 -16.95 4.07 -9.04
N GLU A 153 -17.72 5.03 -8.57
CA GLU A 153 -19.12 5.17 -8.97
C GLU A 153 -19.32 6.39 -9.84
N THR A 154 -19.80 6.19 -11.07
CA THR A 154 -20.06 7.27 -12.01
C THR A 154 -21.55 7.55 -12.10
N ASN A 155 -21.97 8.74 -11.65
CA ASN A 155 -23.33 9.26 -11.77
C ASN A 155 -23.28 10.53 -12.62
N SER A 156 -24.04 10.58 -13.72
CA SER A 156 -24.17 11.76 -14.58
C SER A 156 -22.81 12.41 -14.91
N ASP A 157 -21.87 11.60 -15.43
CA ASP A 157 -20.49 11.96 -15.82
C ASP A 157 -19.50 12.33 -14.70
N VAL A 158 -19.94 12.37 -13.43
CA VAL A 158 -19.06 12.59 -12.28
C VAL A 158 -18.78 11.26 -11.59
N THR A 159 -17.50 10.95 -11.38
CA THR A 159 -17.03 9.76 -10.68
C THR A 159 -16.69 10.09 -9.25
N THR A 160 -17.37 9.43 -8.30
CA THR A 160 -17.12 9.51 -6.87
C THR A 160 -16.32 8.29 -6.42
N LEU A 161 -15.35 8.49 -5.53
CA LEU A 161 -14.59 7.40 -4.93
C LEU A 161 -15.29 6.95 -3.65
N LYS A 162 -15.95 5.80 -3.69
CA LYS A 162 -16.59 5.25 -2.50
C LYS A 162 -15.62 4.38 -1.71
N PRO A 163 -15.40 4.64 -0.40
CA PRO A 163 -14.59 3.78 0.44
C PRO A 163 -15.13 2.35 0.47
N VAL A 164 -14.23 1.38 0.43
CA VAL A 164 -14.52 -0.05 0.54
C VAL A 164 -13.80 -0.59 1.77
N THR A 165 -14.49 -1.40 2.56
CA THR A 165 -13.87 -2.06 3.72
C THR A 165 -12.74 -2.98 3.26
N PRO A 166 -11.59 -3.01 3.96
CA PRO A 166 -10.52 -3.94 3.63
C PRO A 166 -10.99 -5.40 3.63
N PHE A 167 -10.59 -6.17 2.61
CA PHE A 167 -10.99 -7.58 2.47
C PHE A 167 -10.63 -8.46 3.66
N TRP A 168 -9.58 -8.10 4.40
CA TRP A 168 -9.11 -8.89 5.54
C TRP A 168 -9.99 -8.77 6.79
N GLU A 169 -11.01 -7.90 6.77
CA GLU A 169 -12.04 -7.86 7.81
C GLU A 169 -13.08 -8.98 7.62
N ASP A 170 -13.16 -9.59 6.43
CA ASP A 170 -14.04 -10.72 6.17
C ASP A 170 -13.51 -12.00 6.86
N LYS A 171 -14.35 -12.59 7.74
CA LYS A 171 -14.04 -13.84 8.47
C LYS A 171 -13.83 -15.04 7.54
N ASN A 172 -14.51 -15.08 6.39
CA ASN A 172 -14.32 -16.14 5.41
C ASN A 172 -12.95 -16.02 4.76
N TRP A 173 -12.57 -14.81 4.35
CA TRP A 173 -11.23 -14.55 3.83
C TRP A 173 -10.14 -14.92 4.84
N GLN A 174 -10.33 -14.57 6.12
CA GLN A 174 -9.39 -14.93 7.18
C GLN A 174 -9.19 -16.45 7.30
N LYS A 175 -10.26 -17.25 7.19
CA LYS A 175 -10.18 -18.72 7.20
C LYS A 175 -9.39 -19.25 6.00
N GLU A 176 -9.74 -18.80 4.80
CA GLU A 176 -9.05 -19.20 3.55
C GLU A 176 -7.56 -18.84 3.62
N TRP A 177 -7.23 -17.68 4.18
CA TRP A 177 -5.85 -17.26 4.40
C TRP A 177 -5.09 -18.16 5.39
N GLN A 178 -5.73 -18.65 6.46
CA GLN A 178 -5.09 -19.61 7.37
C GLN A 178 -4.79 -20.93 6.64
N THR A 179 -5.75 -21.48 5.90
CA THR A 179 -5.57 -22.69 5.09
C THR A 179 -4.39 -22.53 4.14
N ARG A 180 -4.34 -21.41 3.41
CA ARG A 180 -3.21 -21.10 2.51
C ARG A 180 -1.86 -21.11 3.24
N LYS A 181 -1.78 -20.52 4.44
CA LYS A 181 -0.54 -20.48 5.22
C LYS A 181 -0.10 -21.87 5.65
N GLU A 182 -1.03 -22.73 6.06
CA GLU A 182 -0.75 -24.11 6.46
C GLU A 182 -0.23 -24.93 5.29
N GLU A 183 -0.90 -24.89 4.14
CA GLU A 183 -0.43 -25.55 2.92
C GLU A 183 0.96 -25.05 2.51
N THR A 184 1.22 -23.74 2.60
CA THR A 184 2.52 -23.16 2.21
C THR A 184 3.65 -23.75 3.06
N LYS A 185 3.41 -23.94 4.37
CA LYS A 185 4.37 -24.57 5.28
C LYS A 185 4.64 -26.04 4.92
N GLN A 186 3.64 -26.75 4.43
CA GLN A 186 3.75 -28.17 4.04
C GLN A 186 4.45 -28.34 2.69
N THR A 187 4.16 -27.51 1.68
CA THR A 187 4.70 -27.67 0.31
C THR A 187 6.15 -27.21 0.18
N HIS A 188 6.54 -26.12 0.85
CA HIS A 188 7.86 -25.54 0.70
C HIS A 188 8.67 -25.83 1.95
N GLY A 189 9.40 -26.94 1.94
CA GLY A 189 10.43 -27.23 2.93
C GLY A 189 11.31 -26.00 3.14
N ARG A 190 11.06 -25.31 4.26
CA ARG A 190 11.85 -24.26 4.95
C ARG A 190 12.78 -23.37 4.08
N LEU A 191 12.46 -22.08 4.06
CA LEU A 191 13.31 -20.92 4.48
C LEU A 191 13.59 -19.75 3.53
N ILE A 192 13.80 -19.88 2.21
CA ILE A 192 14.75 -18.91 1.61
C ILE A 192 14.14 -17.68 0.88
N LYS A 193 13.02 -17.79 0.14
CA LYS A 193 12.54 -16.64 -0.69
C LYS A 193 11.63 -15.63 0.02
N ASN A 194 10.91 -16.06 1.05
CA ASN A 194 9.92 -15.21 1.74
C ASN A 194 10.53 -14.29 2.82
N SER A 195 11.79 -14.50 3.20
CA SER A 195 12.43 -13.75 4.29
C SER A 195 13.09 -12.46 3.83
N ILE A 196 13.73 -12.42 2.64
CA ILE A 196 14.62 -11.32 2.26
C ILE A 196 13.94 -9.95 2.35
N TRP A 197 12.79 -9.77 1.69
CA TRP A 197 12.10 -8.48 1.74
C TRP A 197 11.62 -8.11 3.15
N ARG A 198 11.29 -9.11 3.99
CA ARG A 198 10.86 -8.87 5.37
C ARG A 198 12.02 -8.41 6.21
N SER A 199 13.18 -9.06 6.05
CA SER A 199 14.43 -8.66 6.69
C SER A 199 14.83 -7.24 6.27
N ASN A 200 14.88 -6.96 4.97
CA ASN A 200 15.20 -5.62 4.47
C ASN A 200 14.24 -4.55 5.03
N LEU A 201 12.93 -4.86 5.06
CA LEU A 201 11.94 -3.93 5.60
C LEU A 201 12.10 -3.73 7.12
N GLN A 202 12.35 -4.81 7.87
CA GLN A 202 12.54 -4.75 9.31
C GLN A 202 13.80 -3.95 9.68
N GLU A 203 14.90 -4.15 8.95
CA GLU A 203 16.12 -3.37 9.09
C GLU A 203 15.84 -1.89 8.84
N LYS A 204 15.04 -1.56 7.81
CA LYS A 204 14.69 -0.16 7.50
C LYS A 204 13.83 0.50 8.57
N ILE A 205 12.87 -0.25 9.13
CA ILE A 205 12.05 0.23 10.26
C ILE A 205 12.95 0.55 11.46
N GLN A 206 13.88 -0.34 11.80
CA GLN A 206 14.83 -0.15 12.90
C GLN A 206 15.78 1.04 12.69
N GLU A 207 16.21 1.26 11.44
CA GLU A 207 17.02 2.41 11.06
C GLU A 207 16.28 3.72 11.36
N ILE A 208 15.01 3.82 10.93
CA ILE A 208 14.16 4.99 11.16
C ILE A 208 13.92 5.22 12.66
N ASP A 209 13.61 4.16 13.40
CA ASP A 209 13.39 4.25 14.84
C ASP A 209 14.62 4.79 15.57
N SER A 210 15.81 4.32 15.19
CA SER A 210 17.07 4.75 15.78
C SER A 210 17.37 6.22 15.49
N GLN A 211 17.17 6.66 14.24
CA GLN A 211 17.40 8.05 13.83
C GLN A 211 16.49 9.03 14.60
N CYS A 212 15.21 8.72 14.76
CA CYS A 212 14.27 9.59 15.46
C CYS A 212 14.50 9.62 17.00
N SER A 213 14.97 8.53 17.60
CA SER A 213 15.34 8.51 19.02
C SER A 213 16.55 9.41 19.31
N ASP A 214 17.53 9.42 18.40
CA ASP A 214 18.74 10.25 18.53
C ASP A 214 18.46 11.75 18.35
N GLU A 215 17.53 12.12 17.46
CA GLU A 215 17.11 13.51 17.24
C GLU A 215 16.39 14.09 18.46
N LYS A 216 15.42 13.36 19.04
CA LYS A 216 14.74 13.78 20.28
C LYS A 216 15.71 13.97 21.44
N SER A 217 16.68 13.06 21.57
CA SER A 217 17.72 13.14 22.61
C SER A 217 18.66 14.34 22.45
N LYS A 218 18.84 14.86 21.23
CA LYS A 218 19.65 16.06 20.95
C LYS A 218 18.85 17.35 21.18
N GLU A 219 17.57 17.38 20.83
CA GLU A 219 16.69 18.52 21.09
C GLU A 219 16.49 18.77 22.59
N GLU A 220 16.29 17.72 23.39
CA GLU A 220 16.17 17.82 24.86
C GLU A 220 17.45 18.36 25.52
N LYS A 221 18.63 17.92 25.05
CA LYS A 221 19.92 18.42 25.57
C LYS A 221 20.20 19.88 25.22
N ASN A 222 19.64 20.40 24.13
CA ASN A 222 19.80 21.79 23.72
C ASN A 222 18.80 22.71 24.44
N THR A 223 17.59 22.24 24.74
CA THR A 223 16.59 22.99 25.53
C THR A 223 16.96 23.10 27.01
N LEU A 224 17.66 22.12 27.58
CA LEU A 224 18.19 22.18 28.96
C LEU A 224 19.42 23.10 29.13
N LYS A 225 19.99 23.61 28.04
CA LYS A 225 21.19 24.48 28.04
C LYS A 225 20.90 25.94 27.70
N SER A 226 19.64 26.31 27.43
CA SER A 226 19.18 27.70 27.26
C SER A 226 18.41 28.15 28.50
#